data_AF-A0A5J4QJM8-F1
#
_entry.id   AF-A0A5J4QJM8-F1
#
_cell.length_a   1.000
_cell.length_b   1.000
_cell.length_c   1.000
_cell.angle_alpha   90.00
_cell.angle_beta   90.00
_cell.angle_gamma   90.00
#
_symmetry.space_group_name_H-M   'P 1'
#
loop_
_entity.id
_entity.type
_entity.pdbx_description
1 polymer ?
#
loop_
_entity_poly.entity_id
_entity_poly.type
_entity_poly.pdbx_seq_one_letter_code
_entity_poly.pdbx_strand_id
1 'polypeptide(L)' 'MGCVVNGVGEMADADYGYVGAGRGKISLYKGKECVEKNIPEEKAAERLVELIKCQYP' A
#
# COMPACT_ATOMS: atom_id res chain seq x y z
N MET A 1 -0.16 20.99 3.96
CA MET A 1 -0.98 20.72 2.76
C MET A 1 -0.90 19.21 2.49
N GLY A 2 -1.63 18.42 3.27
CA GLY A 2 -1.49 16.95 3.32
C GLY A 2 -2.67 16.25 2.67
N CYS A 3 -2.93 16.57 1.40
CA CYS A 3 -3.97 15.90 0.64
C CYS A 3 -3.29 14.88 -0.29
N VAL A 4 -3.17 13.64 0.19
CA VAL A 4 -3.17 12.48 -0.71
C VAL A 4 -4.59 12.42 -1.25
N VAL A 5 -4.84 13.21 -2.29
CA VAL A 5 -5.99 13.03 -3.18
C VAL A 5 -5.74 11.75 -3.95
N ASN A 6 -6.00 10.61 -3.33
CA ASN A 6 -6.33 9.39 -4.02
C ASN A 6 -7.39 8.73 -3.15
N GLY A 7 -8.65 9.07 -3.43
CA GLY A 7 -9.76 8.36 -2.80
C GLY A 7 -9.67 6.88 -3.16
N VAL A 8 -10.17 6.02 -2.28
CA VAL A 8 -10.41 4.58 -2.53
C VAL A 8 -11.12 4.31 -3.88
N GLY A 9 -11.82 5.30 -4.44
CA GLY A 9 -12.47 5.25 -5.75
C GLY A 9 -11.53 5.29 -6.97
N GLU A 10 -10.35 5.92 -6.91
CA GLU A 10 -9.37 5.87 -8.01
C GLU A 10 -8.47 4.63 -7.94
N MET A 11 -8.38 4.01 -6.76
CA MET A 11 -7.64 2.76 -6.54
C MET A 11 -8.41 1.51 -7.02
N ALA A 12 -9.61 1.66 -7.57
CA ALA A 12 -10.44 0.54 -7.99
C ALA A 12 -9.79 -0.31 -9.11
N ASP A 13 -8.84 0.26 -9.85
CA ASP A 13 -8.06 -0.38 -10.92
C ASP A 13 -6.64 -0.76 -10.47
N ALA A 14 -6.21 -0.37 -9.27
CA ALA A 14 -4.84 -0.60 -8.82
C ALA A 14 -4.69 -1.98 -8.17
N ASP A 15 -3.83 -2.84 -8.70
CA ASP A 15 -3.54 -4.14 -8.10
C ASP A 15 -2.92 -4.04 -6.71
N TYR A 16 -2.20 -2.95 -6.42
CA TYR A 16 -1.56 -2.70 -5.13
C TYR A 16 -1.69 -1.25 -4.70
N GLY A 17 -1.85 -1.04 -3.39
CA GLY A 17 -1.96 0.27 -2.75
C GLY A 17 -0.99 0.41 -1.58
N TYR A 18 -0.44 1.61 -1.44
CA TYR A 18 0.46 1.99 -0.35
C TYR A 18 -0.14 3.20 0.38
N VAL A 19 -0.66 2.99 1.58
CA VAL A 19 -1.46 3.99 2.29
C VAL A 19 -0.85 4.26 3.66
N GLY A 20 -0.57 5.53 3.95
CA GLY A 20 -0.10 5.93 5.28
C GLY A 20 -1.16 5.71 6.36
N ALA A 21 -0.86 4.89 7.35
CA ALA A 21 -1.73 4.59 8.50
C ALA A 21 -1.38 5.43 9.75
N GLY A 22 -0.26 6.16 9.73
CA GLY A 22 0.18 7.03 10.81
C GLY A 22 1.65 7.42 10.67
N ARG A 23 2.21 8.13 11.66
CA ARG A 23 3.63 8.53 11.68
C ARG A 23 4.54 7.30 11.60
N GLY A 24 5.27 7.16 10.49
CA GLY A 24 6.19 6.05 10.23
C GLY A 24 5.52 4.69 10.02
N LYS A 25 4.20 4.66 9.81
CA LYS A 25 3.42 3.43 9.62
C LYS A 25 2.61 3.47 8.32
N ILE A 26 2.65 2.37 7.60
CA ILE A 26 2.00 2.18 6.31
C ILE A 26 1.10 0.94 6.38
N SER A 27 0.07 0.95 5.55
CA SER A 27 -0.75 -0.21 5.23
C SER A 27 -0.67 -0.47 3.74
N LEU A 28 -0.38 -1.72 3.39
CA LEU A 28 -0.39 -2.21 2.02
C LEU A 28 -1.75 -2.83 1.71
N TYR A 29 -2.23 -2.52 0.53
CA TYR A 29 -3.48 -3.03 -0.01
C TYR A 29 -3.18 -3.77 -1.31
N LYS A 30 -3.96 -4.81 -1.60
CA LYS A 30 -3.97 -5.50 -2.88
C LYS A 30 -5.38 -5.37 -3.47
N GLY A 31 -5.54 -4.53 -4.49
CA GLY A 31 -6.86 -4.10 -4.94
C GLY A 31 -7.63 -3.43 -3.81
N LYS A 32 -8.69 -4.10 -3.35
CA LYS A 32 -9.56 -3.64 -2.25
C LYS A 32 -9.26 -4.31 -0.91
N GLU A 33 -8.35 -5.29 -0.87
CA GLU A 33 -8.06 -6.06 0.33
C GLU A 33 -6.83 -5.52 1.05
N CYS A 34 -6.89 -5.39 2.37
CA CYS A 34 -5.74 -4.96 3.18
C CYS A 34 -4.87 -6.18 3.50
N VAL A 35 -3.70 -6.26 2.88
CA VAL A 35 -2.76 -7.37 3.05
C VAL A 35 -1.84 -7.16 4.25
N GLU A 36 -1.30 -5.95 4.43
CA GLU A 36 -0.50 -5.59 5.60
C GLU A 36 -0.95 -4.25 6.17
N LYS A 37 -1.02 -4.13 7.49
CA LYS A 37 -1.41 -2.88 8.16
C LYS A 37 -0.45 -2.55 9.29
N ASN A 38 -0.21 -1.26 9.51
CA ASN A 38 0.69 -0.75 10.56
C ASN A 38 2.14 -1.23 10.44
N ILE A 39 2.62 -1.52 9.23
CA ILE A 39 4.03 -1.86 8.99
C ILE A 39 4.88 -0.60 8.97
N PRO A 40 6.17 -0.67 9.39
CA PRO A 40 7.04 0.48 9.36
C PRO A 40 7.32 0.92 7.91
N GLU A 41 7.31 2.22 7.65
CA GLU A 41 7.49 2.81 6.31
C GLU A 41 8.76 2.30 5.60
N GLU A 42 9.86 2.16 6.36
CA GLU A 42 11.13 1.59 5.88
C GLU A 42 10.97 0.21 5.23
N LYS A 43 10.13 -0.66 5.80
CA LYS A 43 9.91 -2.02 5.29
C LYS A 43 8.75 -2.08 4.31
N ALA A 44 7.86 -1.09 4.34
CA ALA A 44 6.67 -1.09 3.51
C ALA A 44 7.00 -1.06 2.02
N ALA A 45 8.03 -0.32 1.62
CA ALA A 45 8.50 -0.29 0.24
C ALA A 45 9.06 -1.64 -0.21
N GLU A 46 9.90 -2.28 0.60
CA GLU A 46 10.46 -3.59 0.30
C GLU A 46 9.36 -4.65 0.19
N ARG A 47 8.44 -4.67 1.16
CA ARG A 47 7.29 -5.59 1.19
C ARG A 47 6.39 -5.45 -0.03
N LEU A 48 6.12 -4.21 -0.46
CA LEU A 48 5.34 -3.97 -1.67
C LEU A 48 6.03 -4.56 -2.91
N VAL A 49 7.35 -4.36 -3.04
CA VAL A 49 8.13 -4.92 -4.15
C VAL A 49 8.16 -6.45 -4.10
N GLU A 50 8.34 -7.04 -2.92
CA GLU A 50 8.27 -8.50 -2.74
C GLU A 50 6.89 -9.05 -3.11
N LEU A 51 5.80 -8.37 -2.74
CA LEU A 51 4.44 -8.76 -3.08
C LEU A 51 4.22 -8.76 -4.61
N ILE A 52 4.71 -7.74 -5.31
CA ILE A 52 4.62 -7.66 -6.77
C ILE A 52 5.47 -8.76 -7.43
N LYS A 53 6.72 -8.94 -6.97
CA LYS A 53 7.63 -9.98 -7.50
C LYS A 53 7.13 -11.41 -7.26
N CYS A 54 6.52 -11.67 -6.11
CA CYS A 54 5.95 -12.99 -5.81
C CYS A 54 4.74 -13.32 -6.69
N GLN A 55 4.05 -12.30 -7.21
CA GLN A 55 2.88 -12.47 -8.08
C GLN A 55 3.23 -12.57 -9.56
N TYR A 56 4.35 -11.99 -10.01
CA TYR A 56 4.83 -12.08 -11.39
C TYR A 56 6.23 -12.73 -11.43
N PRO A 57 6.32 -14.06 -11.62
CA PRO A 57 7.58 -14.78 -11.76
C PRO A 57 8.30 -14.49 -13.09
#